data_AF-A0AAV0X1A3-F1
#
_entry.id   AF-A0AAV0X1A3-F1
#
_cell.length_a   1.000
_cell.length_b   1.000
_cell.length_c   1.000
_cell.angle_alpha   90.00
_cell.angle_beta   90.00
_cell.angle_gamma   90.00
#
_symmetry.space_group_name_H-M   'P 1'
#
loop_
_entity.id
_entity.type
_entity.pdbx_description
1 polymer ?
#
loop_
_entity_poly.entity_id
_entity_poly.type
_entity_poly.pdbx_seq_one_letter_code
_entity_poly.pdbx_strand_id
1 'polypeptide(L)'
;MDNRKQNNTNNNNKTKNAIVIKSKPPKKPANNDNKRNHSSSSNSEPSSPNLLQHVSKKLFVTQNRFELLKSTEPADEITETIIEEKQSADPVLTYSKPPPPIFMRGVLDFPGLCTELIGVDNFICKSTADHLKIQTSNPGAYRTLVQYLRNEHAEFHTFQLKEDKPMRIVIRNLHPSTSTELIKSELEHRLYEVRQVTQVTHRISKIPLPLFFVDLEPTDHSNEIFKLESLLHTKIKIEEPHKPKIISQCHNCQAYGHTKAYCGYSSRCVRCGDDHSSSVCPNSGQDPMRCALCTGNHPANYRGCTVYKDLQQRKKTNLNNHKLHVNSSYKSNNVQDSHPRNTTPYNPPSDQSQTYAQATQGQHVKSDIPPPTPDINSLMSSFVSELKTLINPLISLLTQVISSLLARKNE
;
A
#
# COMPACT_ATOMS: atom_id res chain seq x y z
N MET A 1 -72.98 -3.89 40.92
CA MET A 1 -72.19 -3.63 42.13
C MET A 1 -70.78 -4.13 41.88
N ASP A 2 -69.81 -3.56 42.59
CA ASP A 2 -68.46 -4.06 42.80
C ASP A 2 -67.30 -3.44 41.99
N ASN A 3 -66.51 -2.72 42.79
CA ASN A 3 -65.04 -2.71 42.86
C ASN A 3 -64.21 -1.75 42.00
N ARG A 4 -64.14 -0.54 42.58
CA ARG A 4 -63.01 0.39 42.64
C ARG A 4 -61.71 -0.29 43.10
N LYS A 5 -60.60 -0.11 42.38
CA LYS A 5 -59.25 0.16 42.95
C LYS A 5 -58.23 0.63 41.88
N GLN A 6 -58.00 1.94 41.91
CA GLN A 6 -56.72 2.66 41.82
C GLN A 6 -55.70 2.27 40.74
N ASN A 7 -55.72 3.04 39.64
CA ASN A 7 -54.55 3.31 38.81
C ASN A 7 -53.60 4.25 39.57
N ASN A 8 -52.35 3.81 39.78
CA ASN A 8 -51.28 4.65 40.30
C ASN A 8 -50.33 5.01 39.16
N THR A 9 -50.25 6.29 38.88
CA THR A 9 -49.40 6.96 37.90
C THR A 9 -47.95 6.89 38.35
N ASN A 10 -47.03 6.39 37.52
CA ASN A 10 -45.61 6.70 37.65
C ASN A 10 -45.00 6.89 36.25
N ASN A 11 -45.00 8.15 35.82
CA ASN A 11 -44.18 8.66 34.74
C ASN A 11 -42.72 8.63 35.20
N ASN A 12 -41.89 7.80 34.56
CA ASN A 12 -40.45 8.02 34.51
C ASN A 12 -40.01 8.01 33.05
N ASN A 13 -40.06 9.21 32.47
CA ASN A 13 -39.46 9.54 31.19
C ASN A 13 -37.94 9.38 31.29
N LYS A 14 -37.44 8.22 30.86
CA LYS A 14 -36.03 8.03 30.55
C LYS A 14 -35.83 8.45 29.09
N THR A 15 -35.54 9.73 28.89
CA THR A 15 -35.14 10.31 27.61
C THR A 15 -33.87 9.61 27.13
N LYS A 16 -34.06 8.66 26.22
CA LYS A 16 -32.98 8.15 25.36
C LYS A 16 -32.67 9.28 24.37
N ASN A 17 -31.56 9.98 24.57
CA ASN A 17 -31.00 10.83 23.52
C ASN A 17 -30.52 9.89 22.42
N ALA A 18 -31.35 9.70 21.40
CA ALA A 18 -30.99 8.97 20.19
C ALA A 18 -29.98 9.81 19.41
N ILE A 19 -28.86 9.20 19.02
CA ILE A 19 -27.93 9.77 18.06
C ILE A 19 -28.70 9.98 16.75
N VAL A 20 -28.93 11.23 16.37
CA VAL A 20 -29.59 11.57 15.09
C VAL A 20 -28.56 11.40 13.97
N ILE A 21 -28.30 10.16 13.56
CA ILE A 21 -27.66 9.85 12.27
C ILE A 21 -28.78 9.80 11.23
N LYS A 22 -29.11 10.96 10.64
CA LYS A 22 -30.07 11.01 9.52
C LYS A 22 -29.37 10.61 8.23
N SER A 23 -29.87 9.56 7.58
CA SER A 23 -29.64 9.28 6.16
C SER A 23 -30.21 10.42 5.30
N LYS A 24 -29.45 10.83 4.28
CA LYS A 24 -29.77 11.96 3.41
C LYS A 24 -30.79 11.51 2.33
N PRO A 25 -31.89 12.24 2.07
CA PRO A 25 -32.81 11.90 0.98
C PRO A 25 -32.27 12.37 -0.40
N PRO A 26 -32.73 11.78 -1.51
CA PRO A 26 -32.18 12.02 -2.84
C PRO A 26 -32.59 13.39 -3.41
N LYS A 27 -31.62 14.18 -3.89
CA LYS A 27 -31.87 15.41 -4.64
C LYS A 27 -32.19 15.09 -6.11
N LYS A 28 -33.36 15.51 -6.58
CA LYS A 28 -33.69 15.62 -8.02
C LYS A 28 -32.98 16.84 -8.63
N PRO A 29 -32.66 16.84 -9.94
CA PRO A 29 -31.89 17.91 -10.58
C PRO A 29 -32.78 19.12 -10.86
N ALA A 30 -32.31 20.31 -10.49
CA ALA A 30 -32.87 21.57 -10.94
C ALA A 30 -32.16 22.00 -12.24
N ASN A 31 -32.97 22.18 -13.27
CA ASN A 31 -32.61 22.78 -14.55
C ASN A 31 -32.34 24.28 -14.33
N ASN A 32 -31.29 24.83 -14.95
CA ASN A 32 -31.24 26.28 -15.17
C ASN A 32 -30.39 26.59 -16.41
N ASP A 33 -31.11 26.92 -17.48
CA ASP A 33 -30.63 27.67 -18.62
C ASP A 33 -30.21 29.09 -18.19
N ASN A 34 -29.04 29.55 -18.63
CA ASN A 34 -28.96 30.63 -19.62
C ASN A 34 -27.54 31.21 -19.80
N LYS A 35 -27.16 31.29 -21.08
CA LYS A 35 -26.49 32.39 -21.81
C LYS A 35 -25.04 32.76 -21.48
N ARG A 36 -24.20 32.33 -22.44
CA ARG A 36 -23.19 33.08 -23.21
C ARG A 36 -22.90 34.51 -22.74
N ASN A 37 -21.61 34.79 -22.56
CA ASN A 37 -20.97 36.01 -23.09
C ASN A 37 -19.55 35.68 -23.57
N HIS A 38 -19.23 36.28 -24.71
CA HIS A 38 -17.99 36.14 -25.48
C HIS A 38 -16.82 36.83 -24.77
N SER A 39 -15.59 36.36 -25.03
CA SER A 39 -14.37 37.15 -24.81
C SER A 39 -13.58 37.19 -26.11
N SER A 40 -13.35 38.40 -26.61
CA SER A 40 -12.39 38.74 -27.65
C SER A 40 -11.11 39.31 -27.02
N SER A 41 -9.99 39.03 -27.67
CA SER A 41 -8.59 39.32 -27.34
C SER A 41 -8.27 40.80 -27.06
N SER A 42 -7.21 41.06 -26.28
CA SER A 42 -5.90 41.53 -26.82
C SER A 42 -4.86 41.92 -25.74
N ASN A 43 -3.63 41.42 -25.96
CA ASN A 43 -2.26 41.78 -25.54
C ASN A 43 -1.96 43.01 -24.65
N SER A 44 -1.07 42.82 -23.65
CA SER A 44 0.29 43.43 -23.58
C SER A 44 1.05 43.02 -22.29
N GLU A 45 2.35 42.69 -22.43
CA GLU A 45 3.36 42.53 -21.35
C GLU A 45 4.03 43.89 -21.01
N PRO A 46 5.16 43.96 -20.25
CA PRO A 46 5.38 43.71 -18.83
C PRO A 46 6.03 44.94 -18.13
N SER A 47 6.04 45.03 -16.78
CA SER A 47 7.05 45.81 -16.02
C SER A 47 6.91 45.62 -14.50
N SER A 48 8.01 45.24 -13.83
CA SER A 48 8.24 45.40 -12.38
C SER A 48 8.72 46.83 -12.08
N PRO A 49 8.58 47.40 -10.85
CA PRO A 49 9.57 47.14 -9.78
C PRO A 49 9.06 47.20 -8.31
N ASN A 50 9.97 46.81 -7.40
CA ASN A 50 9.91 46.77 -5.92
C ASN A 50 9.49 48.06 -5.19
N LEU A 51 8.87 47.91 -4.01
CA LEU A 51 9.24 48.71 -2.82
C LEU A 51 9.02 47.94 -1.51
N LEU A 52 10.03 48.01 -0.64
CA LEU A 52 10.18 47.39 0.67
C LEU A 52 9.30 48.05 1.74
N GLN A 53 8.71 47.25 2.63
CA GLN A 53 8.51 47.71 4.02
C GLN A 53 8.67 46.57 5.03
N HIS A 54 9.33 46.93 6.12
CA HIS A 54 10.10 46.13 7.05
C HIS A 54 9.27 45.87 8.31
N VAL A 55 8.98 44.61 8.69
CA VAL A 55 8.41 44.29 10.01
C VAL A 55 8.98 42.98 10.59
N SER A 56 9.83 43.16 11.60
CA SER A 56 10.26 42.29 12.72
C SER A 56 10.35 40.76 12.53
N LYS A 57 11.59 40.24 12.52
CA LYS A 57 11.89 38.83 12.82
C LYS A 57 11.67 38.55 14.31
N LYS A 58 10.71 37.69 14.67
CA LYS A 58 10.70 37.04 15.99
C LYS A 58 11.78 35.94 16.00
N LEU A 59 12.77 36.11 16.87
CA LEU A 59 13.78 35.12 17.19
C LEU A 59 13.10 33.93 17.89
N PHE A 60 13.11 32.76 17.27
CA PHE A 60 12.81 31.51 17.95
C PHE A 60 14.11 31.03 18.61
N VAL A 61 14.14 31.04 19.95
CA VAL A 61 15.16 30.35 20.74
C VAL A 61 14.60 28.96 21.04
N THR A 62 15.17 27.93 20.42
CA THR A 62 14.88 26.54 20.78
C THR A 62 15.91 26.09 21.80
N GLN A 63 15.50 25.73 23.01
CA GLN A 63 16.40 25.08 23.96
C GLN A 63 16.85 23.72 23.41
N ASN A 64 18.14 23.45 23.54
CA ASN A 64 18.77 22.25 23.02
C ASN A 64 18.33 21.03 23.85
N ARG A 65 17.62 20.10 23.21
CA ARG A 65 17.09 18.87 23.85
C ARG A 65 18.17 17.92 24.37
N PHE A 66 19.43 18.14 24.02
CA PHE A 66 20.56 17.29 24.39
C PHE A 66 21.36 17.81 25.59
N GLU A 67 20.88 18.86 26.27
CA GLU A 67 21.54 19.40 27.47
C GLU A 67 21.66 18.37 28.62
N LEU A 68 20.76 17.38 28.65
CA LEU A 68 20.78 16.24 29.58
C LEU A 68 21.83 15.16 29.29
N LEU A 69 22.64 15.32 28.24
CA LEU A 69 23.69 14.35 27.85
C LEU A 69 25.11 14.83 28.15
N LYS A 70 25.30 15.93 28.89
CA LYS A 70 26.61 16.28 29.42
C LYS A 70 26.94 15.38 30.62
N SER A 71 27.49 14.21 30.34
CA SER A 71 28.23 13.45 31.34
C SER A 71 29.48 14.26 31.72
N THR A 72 29.50 14.77 32.95
CA THR A 72 30.74 15.21 33.57
C THR A 72 31.29 13.98 34.25
N GLU A 73 32.37 13.42 33.71
CA GLU A 73 33.09 12.31 34.34
C GLU A 73 33.63 12.75 35.72
N PRO A 74 33.55 11.90 36.75
CA PRO A 74 33.92 12.24 38.12
C PRO A 74 35.41 12.03 38.38
N ALA A 75 35.94 12.72 39.38
CA ALA A 75 37.18 12.36 40.05
C ALA A 75 36.87 11.45 41.25
N ASP A 76 37.76 10.49 41.46
CA ASP A 76 37.71 9.35 42.39
C ASP A 76 37.35 9.69 43.85
N GLU A 77 36.65 8.78 44.52
CA GLU A 77 37.14 8.18 45.78
C GLU A 77 36.31 6.94 46.18
N ILE A 78 37.03 5.94 46.69
CA ILE A 78 36.61 4.58 47.01
C ILE A 78 35.96 4.56 48.39
N THR A 79 34.84 3.83 48.56
CA THR A 79 34.57 3.08 49.81
C THR A 79 33.57 1.96 49.55
N GLU A 80 33.98 0.74 49.90
CA GLU A 80 33.16 -0.47 49.89
C GLU A 80 32.05 -0.38 50.95
N THR A 81 30.82 -0.75 50.60
CA THR A 81 29.90 -1.36 51.56
C THR A 81 28.90 -2.26 50.84
N ILE A 82 28.91 -3.52 51.25
CA ILE A 82 28.02 -4.60 50.80
C ILE A 82 26.65 -4.39 51.43
N ILE A 83 25.59 -4.25 50.61
CA ILE A 83 24.20 -4.50 51.02
C ILE A 83 23.49 -5.21 49.87
N GLU A 84 23.07 -6.45 50.13
CA GLU A 84 22.15 -7.22 49.29
C GLU A 84 20.75 -6.60 49.35
N GLU A 85 20.18 -6.19 48.20
CA GLU A 85 18.76 -5.92 48.11
C GLU A 85 18.16 -6.32 46.75
N LYS A 86 16.94 -6.87 46.84
CA LYS A 86 16.18 -7.60 45.84
C LYS A 86 16.03 -6.87 44.51
N GLN A 87 16.31 -7.56 43.40
CA GLN A 87 15.85 -7.18 42.07
C GLN A 87 14.33 -7.26 41.99
N SER A 88 13.66 -6.13 42.19
CA SER A 88 12.35 -5.88 41.61
C SER A 88 12.55 -5.60 40.12
N ALA A 89 12.13 -6.53 39.27
CA ALA A 89 12.07 -6.31 37.83
C ALA A 89 11.05 -5.19 37.55
N ASP A 90 11.56 -4.03 37.14
CA ASP A 90 10.74 -3.01 36.50
C ASP A 90 10.10 -3.59 35.22
N PRO A 91 8.81 -3.35 34.96
CA PRO A 91 8.18 -3.84 33.75
C PRO A 91 8.77 -3.07 32.57
N VAL A 92 9.43 -3.80 31.67
CA VAL A 92 9.84 -3.28 30.36
C VAL A 92 8.58 -2.75 29.67
N LEU A 93 8.43 -1.42 29.61
CA LEU A 93 7.40 -0.77 28.83
C LEU A 93 7.64 -1.10 27.36
N THR A 94 6.96 -2.13 26.89
CA THR A 94 6.87 -2.47 25.48
C THR A 94 6.11 -1.34 24.79
N TYR A 95 6.83 -0.44 24.12
CA TYR A 95 6.24 0.59 23.27
C TYR A 95 5.51 -0.07 22.08
N SER A 96 4.27 -0.49 22.31
CA SER A 96 3.42 -1.04 21.26
C SER A 96 3.00 0.06 20.30
N LYS A 97 3.11 -0.20 19.00
CA LYS A 97 2.63 0.74 17.98
C LYS A 97 1.11 0.88 18.15
N PRO A 98 0.56 2.10 18.08
CA PRO A 98 -0.87 2.28 18.26
C PRO A 98 -1.65 1.53 17.18
N PRO A 99 -2.89 1.09 17.48
CA PRO A 99 -3.77 0.42 16.54
C PRO A 99 -4.05 1.25 15.27
N PRO A 100 -4.61 0.68 14.20
CA PRO A 100 -4.93 1.45 13.01
C PRO A 100 -6.07 2.45 13.30
N PRO A 101 -6.14 3.57 12.55
CA PRO A 101 -7.20 4.54 12.73
C PRO A 101 -8.56 4.01 12.27
N ILE A 102 -9.62 4.56 12.87
CA ILE A 102 -11.01 4.37 12.48
C ILE A 102 -11.48 5.65 11.80
N PHE A 103 -12.13 5.53 10.66
CA PHE A 103 -12.62 6.64 9.85
C PHE A 103 -14.14 6.62 9.82
N MET A 104 -14.79 7.63 10.40
CA MET A 104 -16.24 7.74 10.47
C MET A 104 -16.76 8.88 9.59
N ARG A 105 -17.95 8.67 9.00
CA ARG A 105 -18.70 9.68 8.23
C ARG A 105 -20.01 10.01 8.94
N GLY A 106 -20.55 11.19 8.64
CA GLY A 106 -21.88 11.59 9.14
C GLY A 106 -21.92 12.00 10.61
N VAL A 107 -20.78 12.32 11.24
CA VAL A 107 -20.74 12.83 12.62
C VAL A 107 -21.21 14.29 12.62
N LEU A 108 -22.39 14.55 13.17
CA LEU A 108 -22.97 15.89 13.30
C LEU A 108 -22.67 16.51 14.67
N ASP A 109 -22.74 15.70 15.74
CA ASP A 109 -22.47 16.10 17.11
C ASP A 109 -21.20 15.41 17.63
N PHE A 110 -20.07 16.09 17.49
CA PHE A 110 -18.79 15.59 17.98
C PHE A 110 -18.69 15.57 19.53
N PRO A 111 -19.10 16.63 20.25
CA PRO A 111 -19.13 16.60 21.72
C PRO A 111 -19.99 15.47 22.30
N GLY A 112 -21.18 15.22 21.74
CA GLY A 112 -22.04 14.11 22.16
C GLY A 112 -21.36 12.75 21.98
N LEU A 113 -20.80 12.52 20.80
CA LEU A 113 -20.01 11.31 20.51
C LEU A 113 -18.84 11.15 21.49
N CYS A 114 -18.07 12.21 21.76
CA CYS A 114 -16.97 12.15 22.71
C CYS A 114 -17.42 11.74 24.11
N THR A 115 -18.62 12.15 24.53
CA THR A 115 -19.19 11.84 25.84
C THR A 115 -19.54 10.35 25.96
N GLU A 116 -20.07 9.75 24.90
CA GLU A 116 -20.36 8.31 24.84
C GLU A 116 -19.08 7.46 24.77
N LEU A 117 -18.01 8.03 24.20
CA LEU A 117 -16.70 7.39 24.06
C LEU A 117 -15.78 7.54 25.30
N ILE A 118 -16.22 8.20 26.37
CA ILE A 118 -15.41 8.46 27.59
C ILE A 118 -14.88 7.15 28.23
N GLY A 119 -15.54 6.01 28.00
CA GLY A 119 -15.08 4.69 28.50
C GLY A 119 -14.01 3.99 27.65
N VAL A 120 -13.60 4.58 26.53
CA VAL A 120 -12.58 4.03 25.63
C VAL A 120 -11.26 4.75 25.95
N ASP A 121 -10.20 4.02 26.33
CA ASP A 121 -8.87 4.57 26.66
C ASP A 121 -8.41 5.70 25.72
N ASN A 122 -7.62 6.65 26.24
CA ASN A 122 -6.87 7.70 25.52
C ASN A 122 -7.00 7.65 23.97
N PHE A 123 -8.07 8.25 23.44
CA PHE A 123 -8.29 8.36 22.00
C PHE A 123 -8.03 9.78 21.51
N ILE A 124 -7.52 9.89 20.29
CA ILE A 124 -7.23 11.17 19.63
C ILE A 124 -8.09 11.26 18.37
N CYS A 125 -8.86 12.33 18.27
CA CYS A 125 -9.70 12.61 17.12
C CYS A 125 -9.06 13.68 16.22
N LYS A 126 -9.12 13.49 14.91
CA LYS A 126 -8.77 14.49 13.89
C LYS A 126 -9.91 14.59 12.90
N SER A 127 -10.50 15.77 12.78
CA SER A 127 -11.57 16.04 11.81
C SER A 127 -10.99 16.43 10.46
N THR A 128 -11.51 15.82 9.40
CA THR A 128 -11.29 16.20 8.00
C THR A 128 -12.65 16.58 7.41
N ALA A 129 -12.67 17.34 6.30
CA ALA A 129 -13.91 17.72 5.61
C ALA A 129 -14.88 16.55 5.37
N ASP A 130 -14.37 15.36 5.06
CA ASP A 130 -15.18 14.20 4.70
C ASP A 130 -15.37 13.17 5.83
N HIS A 131 -14.53 13.19 6.86
CA HIS A 131 -14.50 12.12 7.87
C HIS A 131 -13.84 12.54 9.17
N LEU A 132 -14.30 11.92 10.26
CA LEU A 132 -13.63 11.96 11.56
C LEU A 132 -12.66 10.77 11.64
N LYS A 133 -11.38 11.07 11.87
CA LYS A 133 -10.35 10.06 12.14
C LYS A 133 -10.19 9.89 13.65
N ILE A 134 -10.47 8.70 14.16
CA ILE A 134 -10.26 8.31 15.56
C ILE A 134 -9.04 7.40 15.64
N GLN A 135 -8.13 7.72 16.55
CA GLN A 135 -6.93 6.96 16.85
C GLN A 135 -6.98 6.54 18.31
N THR A 136 -7.12 5.25 18.60
CA THR A 136 -7.03 4.75 19.97
C THR A 136 -5.58 4.43 20.33
N SER A 137 -5.26 4.43 21.63
CA SER A 137 -3.93 4.03 22.14
C SER A 137 -3.79 2.52 22.34
N ASN A 138 -4.88 1.84 22.69
CA ASN A 138 -4.91 0.42 23.07
C ASN A 138 -5.68 -0.44 22.03
N PRO A 139 -5.17 -1.63 21.64
CA PRO A 139 -5.93 -2.61 20.87
C PRO A 139 -7.26 -3.07 21.50
N GLY A 140 -7.35 -3.16 22.83
CA GLY A 140 -8.60 -3.50 23.53
C GLY A 140 -9.67 -2.44 23.29
N ALA A 141 -9.33 -1.19 23.54
CA ALA A 141 -10.15 -0.01 23.27
C ALA A 141 -10.60 0.07 21.79
N TYR A 142 -9.70 -0.25 20.86
CA TYR A 142 -10.02 -0.34 19.42
C TYR A 142 -11.14 -1.35 19.14
N ARG A 143 -11.05 -2.56 19.71
CA ARG A 143 -12.06 -3.63 19.49
C ARG A 143 -13.42 -3.23 20.06
N THR A 144 -13.45 -2.68 21.27
CA THR A 144 -14.67 -2.19 21.92
C THR A 144 -15.34 -1.10 21.08
N LEU A 145 -14.56 -0.13 20.60
CA LEU A 145 -15.06 0.96 19.76
C LEU A 145 -15.62 0.44 18.43
N VAL A 146 -14.90 -0.45 17.73
CA VAL A 146 -15.40 -1.04 16.49
C VAL A 146 -16.71 -1.81 16.73
N GLN A 147 -16.82 -2.54 17.84
CA GLN A 147 -18.04 -3.26 18.17
C GLN A 147 -19.21 -2.32 18.45
N TYR A 148 -18.97 -1.26 19.24
CA TYR A 148 -19.97 -0.22 19.52
C TYR A 148 -20.48 0.43 18.22
N LEU A 149 -19.58 0.83 17.32
CA LEU A 149 -19.96 1.45 16.05
C LEU A 149 -20.75 0.52 15.12
N ARG A 150 -20.49 -0.79 15.18
CA ARG A 150 -21.30 -1.78 14.44
C ARG A 150 -22.71 -1.90 15.00
N ASN A 151 -22.83 -1.91 16.32
CA ASN A 151 -24.12 -2.03 17.01
C ASN A 151 -25.01 -0.80 16.75
N GLU A 152 -24.42 0.39 16.72
CA GLU A 152 -25.12 1.64 16.40
C GLU A 152 -25.32 1.86 14.89
N HIS A 153 -24.94 0.91 14.03
CA HIS A 153 -25.02 1.01 12.57
C HIS A 153 -24.39 2.29 12.00
N ALA A 154 -23.30 2.76 12.61
CA ALA A 154 -22.60 3.97 12.18
C ALA A 154 -21.87 3.76 10.85
N GLU A 155 -21.72 4.84 10.07
CA GLU A 155 -20.98 4.81 8.81
C GLU A 155 -19.47 4.95 9.06
N PHE A 156 -18.75 3.83 9.10
CA PHE A 156 -17.30 3.85 9.32
C PHE A 156 -16.52 2.86 8.46
N HIS A 157 -15.21 2.99 8.43
CA HIS A 157 -14.30 1.92 8.03
C HIS A 157 -13.01 1.95 8.86
N THR A 158 -12.31 0.84 8.89
CA THR A 158 -11.05 0.68 9.62
C THR A 158 -10.18 -0.40 8.97
N PHE A 159 -9.14 -0.89 9.67
CA PHE A 159 -8.17 -1.85 9.17
C PHE A 159 -7.88 -2.93 10.19
N GLN A 160 -7.39 -4.07 9.72
CA GLN A 160 -6.92 -5.14 10.58
C GLN A 160 -5.82 -4.66 11.53
N LEU A 161 -5.93 -5.03 12.80
CA LEU A 161 -4.87 -4.83 13.79
C LEU A 161 -3.59 -5.56 13.37
N LYS A 162 -2.43 -5.01 13.72
CA LYS A 162 -1.15 -5.61 13.35
C LYS A 162 -0.93 -6.95 14.07
N GLU A 163 -1.34 -7.06 15.32
CA GLU A 163 -1.28 -8.30 16.12
C GLU A 163 -2.15 -9.42 15.53
N ASP A 164 -3.33 -9.10 15.02
CA ASP A 164 -4.22 -10.10 14.41
C ASP A 164 -3.73 -10.57 13.02
N LYS A 165 -2.80 -9.83 12.41
CA LYS A 165 -2.33 -10.08 11.05
C LYS A 165 -1.21 -11.12 11.05
N PRO A 166 -1.44 -12.32 10.49
CA PRO A 166 -0.40 -13.34 10.44
C PRO A 166 0.73 -12.93 9.49
N MET A 167 1.93 -13.42 9.78
CA MET A 167 3.08 -13.30 8.89
C MET A 167 3.00 -14.41 7.84
N ARG A 168 2.48 -14.06 6.66
CA ARG A 168 2.41 -15.01 5.54
C ARG A 168 3.77 -15.11 4.84
N ILE A 169 4.25 -16.33 4.64
CA ILE A 169 5.42 -16.68 3.84
C ILE A 169 5.06 -17.63 2.71
N VAL A 170 5.96 -17.77 1.73
CA VAL A 170 5.85 -18.73 0.64
C VAL A 170 7.03 -19.70 0.71
N ILE A 171 6.76 -20.99 0.89
CA ILE A 171 7.75 -22.06 0.76
C ILE A 171 7.75 -22.54 -0.68
N ARG A 172 8.92 -22.50 -1.33
CA ARG A 172 9.12 -22.97 -2.70
C ARG A 172 9.99 -24.23 -2.71
N ASN A 173 9.88 -24.97 -3.81
CA ASN A 173 10.66 -26.18 -4.11
C ASN A 173 10.33 -27.37 -3.21
N LEU A 174 9.15 -27.37 -2.59
CA LEU A 174 8.65 -28.51 -1.83
C LEU A 174 7.70 -29.32 -2.69
N HIS A 175 7.83 -30.65 -2.71
CA HIS A 175 7.05 -31.50 -3.61
C HIS A 175 5.54 -31.40 -3.27
N PRO A 176 4.64 -31.31 -4.27
CA PRO A 176 3.20 -31.12 -4.00
C PRO A 176 2.52 -32.31 -3.30
N SER A 177 3.12 -33.50 -3.28
CA SER A 177 2.59 -34.63 -2.50
C SER A 177 2.83 -34.50 -1.00
N THR A 178 3.61 -33.51 -0.56
CA THR A 178 3.90 -33.29 0.86
C THR A 178 2.62 -32.81 1.55
N SER A 179 2.21 -33.48 2.62
CA SER A 179 1.00 -33.09 3.35
C SER A 179 1.21 -31.77 4.10
N THR A 180 0.16 -30.95 4.14
CA THR A 180 0.17 -29.67 4.87
C THR A 180 0.36 -29.86 6.37
N GLU A 181 -0.07 -31.01 6.90
CA GLU A 181 0.09 -31.39 8.30
C GLU A 181 1.55 -31.69 8.64
N LEU A 182 2.26 -32.45 7.81
CA LEU A 182 3.70 -32.72 8.03
C LEU A 182 4.53 -31.44 7.99
N ILE A 183 4.21 -30.52 7.07
CA ILE A 183 4.86 -29.21 7.00
C ILE A 183 4.60 -28.43 8.29
N LYS A 184 3.35 -28.44 8.77
CA LYS A 184 2.97 -27.75 10.00
C LYS A 184 3.74 -28.32 11.20
N SER A 185 3.72 -29.63 11.41
CA SER A 185 4.40 -30.28 12.54
C SER A 185 5.91 -30.06 12.53
N GLU A 186 6.57 -30.12 11.37
CA GLU A 186 8.01 -29.87 11.25
C GLU A 186 8.38 -28.42 11.59
N LEU A 187 7.53 -27.45 11.20
CA LEU A 187 7.73 -26.04 11.55
C LEU A 187 7.50 -25.80 13.05
N GLU A 188 6.47 -26.43 13.62
CA GLU A 188 6.20 -26.38 15.07
C GLU A 188 7.33 -27.01 15.89
N HIS A 189 7.92 -28.12 15.40
CA HIS A 189 9.09 -28.75 16.04
C HIS A 189 10.32 -27.83 16.03
N ARG A 190 10.41 -26.91 15.07
CA ARG A 190 11.44 -25.86 15.00
C ARG A 190 11.06 -24.59 15.76
N LEU A 191 10.04 -24.65 16.62
CA LEU A 191 9.54 -23.57 17.47
C LEU A 191 8.90 -22.40 16.70
N TYR A 192 8.38 -22.64 15.51
CA TYR A 192 7.55 -21.67 14.80
C TYR A 192 6.07 -21.89 15.10
N GLU A 193 5.39 -20.83 15.53
CA GLU A 193 3.94 -20.85 15.72
C GLU A 193 3.21 -20.73 14.38
N VAL A 194 2.61 -21.83 13.92
CA VAL A 194 1.94 -21.92 12.61
C VAL A 194 0.42 -21.85 12.78
N ARG A 195 -0.19 -20.80 12.22
CA ARG A 195 -1.65 -20.65 12.17
C ARG A 195 -2.27 -21.54 11.09
N GLN A 196 -1.73 -21.51 9.87
CA GLN A 196 -2.28 -22.25 8.74
C GLN A 196 -1.23 -22.55 7.66
N VAL A 197 -1.30 -23.73 7.05
CA VAL A 197 -0.56 -24.09 5.83
C VAL A 197 -1.56 -24.34 4.71
N THR A 198 -1.31 -23.75 3.53
CA THR A 198 -2.18 -23.88 2.35
C THR A 198 -1.36 -24.23 1.12
N GLN A 199 -1.71 -25.31 0.44
CA GLN A 199 -1.09 -25.68 -0.82
C GLN A 199 -1.53 -24.76 -1.96
N VAL A 200 -0.59 -24.29 -2.76
CA VAL A 200 -0.89 -23.45 -3.92
C VAL A 200 -1.22 -24.32 -5.12
N THR A 201 -2.32 -24.03 -5.80
CA THR A 201 -2.73 -24.69 -7.04
C THR A 201 -2.63 -23.76 -8.23
N HIS A 202 -2.36 -24.31 -9.40
CA HIS A 202 -2.39 -23.56 -10.64
C HIS A 202 -3.81 -23.03 -10.90
N ARG A 203 -3.92 -21.73 -11.24
CA ARG A 203 -5.21 -21.03 -11.29
C ARG A 203 -6.24 -21.70 -12.21
N ILE A 204 -5.79 -22.20 -13.36
CA ILE A 204 -6.64 -22.75 -14.42
C ILE A 204 -6.79 -24.25 -14.26
N SER A 205 -5.69 -25.00 -14.35
CA SER A 205 -5.70 -26.47 -14.34
C SER A 205 -5.95 -27.09 -12.96
N LYS A 206 -5.91 -26.31 -11.88
CA LYS A 206 -6.06 -26.76 -10.48
C LYS A 206 -5.01 -27.77 -10.01
N ILE A 207 -3.97 -28.00 -10.81
CA ILE A 207 -2.87 -28.90 -10.46
C ILE A 207 -2.06 -28.28 -9.31
N PRO A 208 -1.71 -29.05 -8.27
CA PRO A 208 -0.86 -28.59 -7.19
C PRO A 208 0.53 -28.15 -7.65
N LEU A 209 0.99 -27.00 -7.15
CA LEU A 209 2.31 -26.45 -7.43
C LEU A 209 3.28 -26.80 -6.29
N PRO A 210 4.60 -26.80 -6.54
CA PRO A 210 5.62 -26.99 -5.51
C PRO A 210 5.80 -25.71 -4.67
N LEU A 211 4.68 -25.19 -4.17
CA LEU A 211 4.50 -23.90 -3.52
C LEU A 211 3.48 -24.05 -2.39
N PHE A 212 3.81 -23.55 -1.21
CA PHE A 212 2.93 -23.57 -0.05
C PHE A 212 2.90 -22.18 0.59
N PHE A 213 1.71 -21.69 0.91
CA PHE A 213 1.54 -20.52 1.78
C PHE A 213 1.51 -20.99 3.23
N VAL A 214 2.32 -20.35 4.08
CA VAL A 214 2.28 -20.58 5.53
C VAL A 214 2.00 -19.27 6.23
N ASP A 215 0.98 -19.27 7.07
CA ASP A 215 0.62 -18.17 7.95
C ASP A 215 1.18 -18.44 9.34
N LEU A 216 2.11 -17.61 9.77
CA LEU A 216 2.77 -17.70 11.07
C LEU A 216 2.22 -16.65 12.01
N GLU A 217 2.26 -16.93 13.32
CA GLU A 217 2.08 -15.88 14.32
C GLU A 217 3.28 -14.92 14.28
N PRO A 218 3.05 -13.60 14.32
CA PRO A 218 4.13 -12.61 14.28
C PRO A 218 4.85 -12.54 15.63
N THR A 219 5.84 -13.41 15.83
CA THR A 219 6.76 -13.41 16.98
C THR A 219 8.11 -12.80 16.61
N ASP A 220 8.97 -12.52 17.58
CA ASP A 220 10.32 -12.02 17.29
C ASP A 220 11.14 -13.05 16.49
N HIS A 221 10.96 -14.35 16.80
CA HIS A 221 11.57 -15.48 16.10
C HIS A 221 11.00 -15.73 14.71
N SER A 222 9.78 -15.28 14.40
CA SER A 222 9.14 -15.58 13.11
C SER A 222 9.99 -15.08 11.93
N ASN A 223 10.67 -13.93 12.08
CA ASN A 223 11.53 -13.37 11.03
C ASN A 223 12.77 -14.23 10.70
N GLU A 224 13.19 -15.12 11.60
CA GLU A 224 14.33 -16.00 11.36
C GLU A 224 14.02 -17.08 10.33
N ILE A 225 12.73 -17.34 10.07
CA ILE A 225 12.30 -18.37 9.12
C ILE A 225 12.84 -18.13 7.71
N PHE A 226 13.12 -16.89 7.31
CA PHE A 226 13.71 -16.58 6.01
C PHE A 226 15.13 -17.13 5.82
N LYS A 227 15.81 -17.51 6.92
CA LYS A 227 17.14 -18.14 6.91
C LYS A 227 17.07 -19.67 6.76
N LEU A 228 15.89 -20.27 6.81
CA LEU A 228 15.72 -21.72 6.72
C LEU A 228 15.93 -22.20 5.27
N GLU A 229 16.92 -23.07 5.07
CA GLU A 229 17.31 -23.57 3.73
C GLU A 229 16.79 -24.98 3.43
N SER A 230 16.41 -25.75 4.44
CA SER A 230 15.94 -27.13 4.29
C SER A 230 14.76 -27.45 5.20
N LEU A 231 13.86 -28.28 4.70
CA LEU A 231 12.66 -28.76 5.40
C LEU A 231 12.31 -30.14 4.86
N LEU A 232 12.00 -31.11 5.74
CA LEU A 232 11.65 -32.49 5.34
C LEU A 232 12.64 -33.11 4.34
N HIS A 233 13.94 -32.99 4.63
CA HIS A 233 15.04 -33.47 3.77
C HIS A 233 15.07 -32.87 2.35
N THR A 234 14.31 -31.80 2.12
CA THR A 234 14.23 -31.09 0.84
C THR A 234 14.87 -29.72 0.97
N LYS A 235 15.65 -29.32 -0.03
CA LYS A 235 16.18 -27.95 -0.11
C LYS A 235 15.06 -27.00 -0.55
N ILE A 236 14.75 -26.01 0.28
CA ILE A 236 13.64 -25.08 0.06
C ILE A 236 14.13 -23.65 -0.14
N LYS A 237 13.23 -22.79 -0.61
CA LYS A 237 13.44 -21.35 -0.62
C LYS A 237 12.22 -20.66 -0.02
N ILE A 238 12.44 -19.76 0.92
CA ILE A 238 11.36 -19.01 1.58
C ILE A 238 11.36 -17.58 1.07
N GLU A 239 10.18 -17.10 0.67
CA GLU A 239 9.99 -15.76 0.10
C GLU A 239 8.79 -15.06 0.77
N GLU A 240 8.83 -13.73 0.80
CA GLU A 240 7.63 -12.94 1.10
C GLU A 240 6.59 -13.07 -0.04
N PRO A 241 5.29 -13.13 0.26
CA PRO A 241 4.24 -13.07 -0.75
C PRO A 241 4.34 -11.80 -1.58
N HIS A 242 4.22 -11.95 -2.90
CA HIS A 242 4.29 -10.80 -3.80
C HIS A 242 3.14 -9.82 -3.52
N LYS A 243 3.48 -8.56 -3.25
CA LYS A 243 2.49 -7.52 -2.96
C LYS A 243 1.71 -7.19 -4.24
N PRO A 244 0.38 -7.37 -4.27
CA PRO A 244 -0.39 -7.07 -5.46
C PRO A 244 -0.30 -5.57 -5.77
N LYS A 245 -0.13 -5.24 -7.06
CA LYS A 245 -0.10 -3.84 -7.52
C LYS A 245 -1.48 -3.17 -7.44
N ILE A 246 -2.53 -3.98 -7.38
CA ILE A 246 -3.94 -3.58 -7.38
C ILE A 246 -4.29 -2.91 -6.04
N ILE A 247 -5.05 -1.81 -6.10
CA ILE A 247 -5.60 -1.16 -4.91
C ILE A 247 -6.84 -1.93 -4.45
N SER A 248 -6.90 -2.27 -3.17
CA SER A 248 -8.04 -2.99 -2.58
C SER A 248 -9.33 -2.20 -2.80
N GLN A 249 -10.37 -2.90 -3.26
CA GLN A 249 -11.71 -2.38 -3.38
C GLN A 249 -12.60 -3.07 -2.35
N CYS A 250 -13.38 -2.30 -1.62
CA CYS A 250 -14.34 -2.82 -0.67
C CYS A 250 -15.55 -3.38 -1.41
N HIS A 251 -15.80 -4.68 -1.30
CA HIS A 251 -16.98 -5.31 -1.94
C HIS A 251 -18.33 -4.92 -1.33
N ASN A 252 -18.34 -4.19 -0.20
CA ASN A 252 -19.55 -3.67 0.42
C ASN A 252 -19.93 -2.30 -0.17
N CYS A 253 -19.12 -1.26 0.07
CA CYS A 253 -19.42 0.11 -0.38
C CYS A 253 -18.80 0.51 -1.72
N GLN A 254 -18.04 -0.40 -2.35
CA GLN A 254 -17.30 -0.21 -3.60
C GLN A 254 -16.15 0.81 -3.58
N ALA A 255 -15.93 1.52 -2.46
CA ALA A 255 -14.80 2.43 -2.29
C ALA A 255 -13.45 1.70 -2.24
N TYR A 256 -12.38 2.41 -2.58
CA TYR A 256 -11.02 1.89 -2.52
C TYR A 256 -10.36 2.16 -1.17
N GLY A 257 -9.38 1.32 -0.81
CA GLY A 257 -8.49 1.51 0.33
C GLY A 257 -8.78 0.64 1.54
N HIS A 258 -9.96 0.02 1.64
CA HIS A 258 -10.31 -0.91 2.73
C HIS A 258 -11.05 -2.14 2.18
N THR A 259 -11.26 -3.15 3.03
CA THR A 259 -11.94 -4.40 2.67
C THR A 259 -13.31 -4.50 3.35
N LYS A 260 -14.16 -5.42 2.86
CA LYS A 260 -15.53 -5.63 3.38
C LYS A 260 -15.56 -5.94 4.88
N ALA A 261 -14.59 -6.69 5.40
CA ALA A 261 -14.54 -7.10 6.81
C ALA A 261 -14.43 -5.90 7.79
N TYR A 262 -13.87 -4.79 7.32
CA TYR A 262 -13.64 -3.58 8.12
C TYR A 262 -14.44 -2.39 7.58
N CYS A 263 -15.59 -2.66 6.97
CA CYS A 263 -16.48 -1.66 6.40
C CYS A 263 -17.82 -1.68 7.13
N GLY A 264 -18.21 -0.56 7.72
CA GLY A 264 -19.53 -0.29 8.30
C GLY A 264 -20.41 0.60 7.43
N TYR A 265 -19.99 0.97 6.22
CA TYR A 265 -20.82 1.76 5.30
C TYR A 265 -22.01 0.98 4.75
N SER A 266 -23.02 1.71 4.26
CA SER A 266 -24.11 1.12 3.48
C SER A 266 -23.58 0.36 2.26
N SER A 267 -24.23 -0.78 1.96
CA SER A 267 -23.86 -1.59 0.81
C SER A 267 -24.22 -0.85 -0.47
N ARG A 268 -23.33 -0.90 -1.46
CA ARG A 268 -23.55 -0.38 -2.81
C ARG A 268 -23.36 -1.47 -3.85
N CYS A 269 -24.22 -1.50 -4.84
CA CYS A 269 -24.18 -2.50 -5.90
C CYS A 269 -23.00 -2.25 -6.86
N VAL A 270 -22.25 -3.30 -7.21
CA VAL A 270 -21.15 -3.19 -8.17
C VAL A 270 -21.65 -2.88 -9.58
N ARG A 271 -22.90 -3.22 -9.90
CA ARG A 271 -23.47 -3.15 -11.26
C ARG A 271 -24.18 -1.82 -11.54
N CYS A 272 -25.09 -1.39 -10.65
CA CYS A 272 -25.88 -0.17 -10.82
C CYS A 272 -25.51 0.97 -9.85
N GLY A 273 -24.67 0.67 -8.85
CA GLY A 273 -24.21 1.67 -7.89
C GLY A 273 -25.24 2.11 -6.85
N ASP A 274 -26.44 1.51 -6.80
CA ASP A 274 -27.47 1.83 -5.81
C ASP A 274 -27.23 1.16 -4.46
N ASP A 275 -27.99 1.59 -3.44
CA ASP A 275 -27.82 1.20 -2.03
C ASP A 275 -28.43 -0.18 -1.73
N HIS A 276 -27.86 -1.23 -2.30
CA HIS A 276 -28.15 -2.63 -2.01
C HIS A 276 -26.93 -3.54 -2.19
N SER A 277 -27.02 -4.77 -1.69
CA SER A 277 -26.01 -5.81 -1.97
C SER A 277 -26.10 -6.25 -3.42
N SER A 278 -24.94 -6.43 -4.08
CA SER A 278 -24.88 -6.88 -5.48
C SER A 278 -25.62 -8.20 -5.75
N SER A 279 -25.83 -9.02 -4.72
CA SER A 279 -26.59 -10.27 -4.79
C SER A 279 -28.11 -10.07 -4.96
N VAL A 280 -28.64 -8.92 -4.54
CA VAL A 280 -30.09 -8.59 -4.56
C VAL A 280 -30.37 -7.53 -5.64
N CYS A 281 -29.48 -7.41 -6.62
CA CYS A 281 -29.61 -6.38 -7.63
C CYS A 281 -30.79 -6.68 -8.58
N PRO A 282 -31.76 -5.76 -8.74
CA PRO A 282 -32.89 -5.96 -9.63
C PRO A 282 -32.48 -5.88 -11.11
N ASN A 283 -31.35 -5.24 -11.42
CA ASN A 283 -30.88 -5.07 -12.78
C ASN A 283 -30.37 -6.41 -13.36
N SER A 284 -30.94 -6.80 -14.49
CA SER A 284 -30.55 -7.94 -15.32
C SER A 284 -29.26 -7.66 -16.09
N GLY A 285 -28.67 -8.67 -16.74
CA GLY A 285 -27.41 -8.55 -17.51
C GLY A 285 -27.45 -7.51 -18.64
N GLN A 286 -28.63 -7.10 -19.09
CA GLN A 286 -28.82 -6.16 -20.20
C GLN A 286 -29.01 -4.71 -19.76
N ASP A 287 -29.26 -4.46 -18.47
CA ASP A 287 -29.49 -3.11 -17.97
C ASP A 287 -28.21 -2.27 -17.98
N PRO A 288 -28.31 -0.95 -18.20
CA PRO A 288 -27.16 -0.07 -18.20
C PRO A 288 -26.43 -0.15 -16.86
N MET A 289 -25.11 -0.32 -16.95
CA MET A 289 -24.29 -0.34 -15.75
C MET A 289 -24.05 1.08 -15.28
N ARG A 290 -23.90 1.26 -13.98
CA ARG A 290 -23.59 2.56 -13.40
C ARG A 290 -22.61 2.39 -12.26
N CYS A 291 -21.45 3.01 -12.40
CA CYS A 291 -20.39 2.92 -11.42
C CYS A 291 -20.79 3.64 -10.13
N ALA A 292 -20.68 2.95 -8.98
CA ALA A 292 -20.94 3.51 -7.66
C ALA A 292 -20.07 4.72 -7.29
N LEU A 293 -18.91 4.90 -7.95
CA LEU A 293 -17.91 5.92 -7.61
C LEU A 293 -17.87 7.10 -8.58
N CYS A 294 -17.90 6.82 -9.89
CA CYS A 294 -17.80 7.86 -10.93
C CYS A 294 -19.09 8.05 -11.73
N THR A 295 -20.14 7.27 -11.46
CA THR A 295 -21.43 7.29 -12.18
C THR A 295 -21.38 6.97 -13.68
N GLY A 296 -20.22 6.57 -14.22
CA GLY A 296 -20.07 6.18 -15.63
C GLY A 296 -20.70 4.84 -15.98
N ASN A 297 -20.87 4.57 -17.29
CA ASN A 297 -21.50 3.36 -17.83
C ASN A 297 -20.56 2.14 -17.82
N HIS A 298 -20.22 1.68 -16.62
CA HIS A 298 -19.41 0.49 -16.37
C HIS A 298 -19.63 0.04 -14.91
N PRO A 299 -19.31 -1.23 -14.55
CA PRO A 299 -19.42 -1.66 -13.17
C PRO A 299 -18.34 -1.00 -12.30
N ALA A 300 -18.55 -0.93 -10.99
CA ALA A 300 -17.64 -0.27 -10.06
C ALA A 300 -16.26 -0.95 -9.97
N ASN A 301 -16.15 -2.23 -10.34
CA ASN A 301 -14.90 -3.00 -10.36
C ASN A 301 -14.10 -2.84 -11.68
N TYR A 302 -14.61 -2.04 -12.63
CA TYR A 302 -13.93 -1.80 -13.90
C TYR A 302 -12.61 -1.07 -13.70
N ARG A 303 -11.52 -1.67 -14.18
CA ARG A 303 -10.15 -1.15 -14.01
C ARG A 303 -9.83 0.06 -14.88
N GLY A 304 -10.71 0.41 -15.83
CA GLY A 304 -10.59 1.63 -16.61
C GLY A 304 -11.27 2.86 -15.97
N CYS A 305 -11.94 2.71 -14.82
CA CYS A 305 -12.60 3.81 -14.12
C CYS A 305 -11.65 4.97 -13.81
N THR A 306 -12.07 6.21 -14.04
CA THR A 306 -11.30 7.44 -13.79
C THR A 306 -10.82 7.50 -12.34
N VAL A 307 -11.72 7.29 -11.38
CA VAL A 307 -11.40 7.25 -9.94
C VAL A 307 -10.29 6.23 -9.61
N TYR A 308 -10.31 5.05 -10.24
CA TYR A 308 -9.28 4.04 -10.03
C TYR A 308 -7.95 4.41 -10.70
N LYS A 309 -7.97 5.01 -11.89
CA LYS A 309 -6.77 5.50 -12.57
C LYS A 309 -6.11 6.63 -11.78
N ASP A 310 -6.89 7.57 -11.25
CA ASP A 310 -6.39 8.69 -10.44
C ASP A 310 -5.75 8.19 -9.14
N LEU A 311 -6.35 7.20 -8.50
CA LEU A 311 -5.78 6.54 -7.31
C LEU A 311 -4.45 5.83 -7.64
N GLN A 312 -4.38 5.13 -8.78
CA GLN A 312 -3.13 4.50 -9.22
C GLN A 312 -2.04 5.53 -9.50
N GLN A 313 -2.38 6.66 -10.14
CA GLN A 313 -1.41 7.70 -10.45
C GLN A 313 -0.86 8.35 -9.17
N ARG A 314 -1.74 8.67 -8.21
CA ARG A 314 -1.33 9.18 -6.88
C ARG A 314 -0.43 8.21 -6.13
N LYS A 315 -0.66 6.90 -6.26
CA LYS A 315 0.22 5.89 -5.62
C LYS A 315 1.61 5.89 -6.26
N LYS A 316 1.72 6.08 -7.58
CA LYS A 316 3.02 6.16 -8.29
C LYS A 316 3.80 7.42 -7.93
N THR A 317 3.15 8.58 -7.88
CA THR A 317 3.83 9.84 -7.54
C THR A 317 4.38 9.83 -6.11
N ASN A 318 3.63 9.30 -5.15
CA ASN A 318 4.11 9.14 -3.77
C ASN A 318 5.36 8.23 -3.67
N LEU A 319 5.45 7.18 -4.49
CA LEU A 319 6.62 6.30 -4.52
C LEU A 319 7.86 7.01 -5.06
N ASN A 320 7.69 7.89 -6.06
CA ASN A 320 8.78 8.66 -6.65
C ASN A 320 9.31 9.74 -5.71
N ASN A 321 8.42 10.45 -5.00
CA ASN A 321 8.84 11.44 -3.99
C ASN A 321 9.62 10.80 -2.84
N HIS A 322 9.24 9.58 -2.42
CA HIS A 322 9.98 8.86 -1.39
C HIS A 322 11.38 8.44 -1.84
N LYS A 323 11.60 8.18 -3.13
CA LYS A 323 12.94 7.90 -3.69
C LYS A 323 13.82 9.15 -3.78
N LEU A 324 13.24 10.31 -4.08
CA LEU A 324 13.99 11.57 -4.14
C LEU A 324 14.44 12.04 -2.75
N HIS A 325 13.62 11.81 -1.71
CA HIS A 325 13.97 12.23 -0.35
C HIS A 325 15.07 11.35 0.29
N VAL A 326 15.15 10.06 -0.06
CA VAL A 326 16.20 9.15 0.45
C VAL A 326 17.58 9.48 -0.14
N ASN A 327 17.63 10.00 -1.38
CA ASN A 327 18.89 10.37 -2.03
C ASN A 327 19.45 11.74 -1.60
N SER A 328 18.75 12.49 -0.73
CA SER A 328 19.20 13.82 -0.30
C SER A 328 20.01 13.82 1.02
N SER A 329 20.27 12.66 1.62
CA SER A 329 20.99 12.57 2.91
C SER A 329 22.51 12.37 2.79
N TYR A 330 23.08 12.42 1.59
CA TYR A 330 24.53 12.38 1.38
C TYR A 330 24.96 13.53 0.46
N LYS A 331 25.02 14.75 1.00
CA LYS A 331 25.91 15.76 0.44
C LYS A 331 26.91 16.13 1.53
N SER A 332 28.12 15.61 1.39
CA SER A 332 29.29 16.07 2.12
C SER A 332 29.53 17.53 1.76
N ASN A 333 29.65 18.38 2.77
CA ASN A 333 30.21 19.72 2.62
C ASN A 333 31.67 19.59 2.21
N ASN A 334 32.04 20.08 1.02
CA ASN A 334 33.43 20.37 0.71
C ASN A 334 33.60 21.88 0.57
N VAL A 335 34.47 22.38 1.43
CA VAL A 335 34.96 23.75 1.55
C VAL A 335 35.72 24.13 0.27
N GLN A 336 35.53 25.36 -0.21
CA GLN A 336 36.34 25.93 -1.28
C GLN A 336 37.67 26.39 -0.69
N ASP A 337 38.78 25.88 -1.22
CA ASP A 337 40.08 26.52 -1.11
C ASP A 337 40.55 27.02 -2.48
N SER A 338 40.98 28.27 -2.45
CA SER A 338 41.44 29.13 -3.53
C SER A 338 42.87 28.82 -3.96
N HIS A 339 43.16 28.72 -5.26
CA HIS A 339 44.42 29.19 -5.86
C HIS A 339 44.36 29.42 -7.39
N PRO A 340 45.23 30.29 -7.95
CA PRO A 340 45.07 30.89 -9.28
C PRO A 340 45.87 30.22 -10.41
N ARG A 341 45.45 30.54 -11.63
CA ARG A 341 45.89 30.08 -12.96
C ARG A 341 47.27 30.62 -13.37
N ASN A 342 48.06 29.81 -14.08
CA ASN A 342 49.17 30.26 -14.94
C ASN A 342 49.05 29.68 -16.37
N THR A 343 49.67 30.40 -17.31
CA THR A 343 49.33 30.59 -18.73
C THR A 343 50.13 29.75 -19.75
N THR A 344 49.42 29.14 -20.73
CA THR A 344 49.70 28.96 -22.20
C THR A 344 50.98 28.22 -22.70
N PRO A 345 51.10 27.81 -24.00
CA PRO A 345 50.12 27.29 -25.00
C PRO A 345 50.65 26.13 -25.90
N TYR A 346 49.82 25.14 -26.29
CA TYR A 346 49.74 24.59 -27.67
C TYR A 346 48.58 23.57 -27.78
N ASN A 347 47.76 23.71 -28.83
CA ASN A 347 46.63 22.84 -29.20
C ASN A 347 47.05 21.86 -30.32
N PRO A 348 46.36 20.72 -30.54
CA PRO A 348 45.25 20.67 -31.51
C PRO A 348 44.11 19.71 -31.07
N PRO A 349 43.00 19.51 -31.84
CA PRO A 349 41.67 19.96 -31.46
C PRO A 349 40.74 18.87 -30.91
N SER A 350 39.66 19.37 -30.31
CA SER A 350 38.56 18.71 -29.63
C SER A 350 37.79 17.66 -30.45
N ASP A 351 37.57 16.50 -29.86
CA ASP A 351 36.42 15.65 -30.17
C ASP A 351 35.27 16.06 -29.25
N GLN A 352 34.23 16.68 -29.84
CA GLN A 352 33.07 17.17 -29.10
C GLN A 352 32.12 16.01 -28.79
N SER A 353 31.99 15.66 -27.51
CA SER A 353 30.92 14.79 -27.05
C SER A 353 29.57 15.53 -27.18
N GLN A 354 28.77 15.13 -28.17
CA GLN A 354 27.42 15.64 -28.35
C GLN A 354 26.50 15.19 -27.20
N THR A 355 25.86 16.15 -26.55
CA THR A 355 24.84 15.89 -25.54
C THR A 355 23.50 15.51 -26.17
N TYR A 356 22.78 14.59 -25.53
CA TYR A 356 21.50 14.00 -25.97
C TYR A 356 20.45 15.01 -26.47
N ALA A 357 20.45 16.25 -25.95
CA ALA A 357 19.53 17.30 -26.37
C ALA A 357 19.77 17.82 -27.80
N GLN A 358 21.01 17.73 -28.31
CA GLN A 358 21.36 18.12 -29.68
C GLN A 358 20.90 17.10 -30.72
N ALA A 359 20.70 15.83 -30.33
CA ALA A 359 20.24 14.78 -31.23
C ALA A 359 18.73 14.84 -31.54
N THR A 360 17.95 15.64 -30.81
CA THR A 360 16.48 15.64 -30.90
C THR A 360 15.86 16.96 -31.37
N GLN A 361 16.65 17.95 -31.80
CA GLN A 361 16.10 19.15 -32.44
C GLN A 361 15.87 18.90 -33.93
N GLY A 362 14.60 18.69 -34.29
CA GLY A 362 14.18 18.42 -35.67
C GLY A 362 14.47 19.60 -36.61
N GLN A 363 15.16 19.30 -37.72
CA GLN A 363 15.22 20.17 -38.88
C GLN A 363 14.42 19.58 -40.04
N HIS A 364 13.71 20.48 -40.70
CA HIS A 364 12.80 20.27 -41.80
C HIS A 364 13.57 20.35 -43.13
N VAL A 365 13.06 19.66 -44.17
CA VAL A 365 13.06 19.99 -45.63
C VAL A 365 13.64 18.91 -46.59
N LYS A 366 12.69 18.34 -47.35
CA LYS A 366 12.66 17.89 -48.77
C LYS A 366 13.42 16.64 -49.27
N SER A 367 12.58 15.63 -49.56
CA SER A 367 12.46 14.85 -50.79
C SER A 367 13.73 14.41 -51.51
N ASP A 368 14.15 13.18 -51.22
CA ASP A 368 14.61 12.21 -52.22
C ASP A 368 14.07 10.83 -51.85
N ILE A 369 13.66 10.07 -52.86
CA ILE A 369 13.03 8.75 -52.76
C ILE A 369 14.04 7.76 -52.16
N PRO A 370 13.76 7.07 -51.04
CA PRO A 370 14.68 6.07 -50.51
C PRO A 370 14.59 4.76 -51.33
N PRO A 371 15.71 4.03 -51.50
CA PRO A 371 15.72 2.74 -52.20
C PRO A 371 14.90 1.69 -51.43
N PRO A 372 14.40 0.64 -52.10
CA PRO A 372 13.54 -0.34 -51.45
C PRO A 372 14.30 -1.02 -50.30
N THR A 373 13.69 -0.99 -49.13
CA THR A 373 14.13 -1.70 -47.92
C THR A 373 14.38 -3.17 -48.25
N PRO A 374 15.46 -3.81 -47.74
CA PRO A 374 15.69 -5.23 -47.97
C PRO A 374 14.49 -6.01 -47.43
N ASP A 375 13.92 -6.86 -48.28
CA ASP A 375 12.76 -7.69 -47.97
C ASP A 375 13.06 -8.52 -46.72
N ILE A 376 12.31 -8.26 -45.64
CA ILE A 376 12.45 -8.89 -44.33
C ILE A 376 12.37 -10.42 -44.47
N ASN A 377 11.63 -10.92 -45.47
CA ASN A 377 11.52 -12.35 -45.75
C ASN A 377 12.83 -12.95 -46.29
N SER A 378 13.59 -12.19 -47.07
CA SER A 378 14.92 -12.60 -47.55
C SER A 378 15.92 -12.67 -46.40
N LEU A 379 15.90 -11.68 -45.51
CA LEU A 379 16.76 -11.65 -44.31
C LEU A 379 16.43 -12.77 -43.31
N MET A 380 15.15 -13.08 -43.13
CA MET A 380 14.76 -14.22 -42.29
C MET A 380 15.12 -15.57 -42.93
N SER A 381 15.04 -15.67 -44.26
CA SER A 381 15.43 -16.89 -44.98
C SER A 381 16.94 -17.14 -44.91
N SER A 382 17.76 -16.10 -45.06
CA SER A 382 19.22 -16.23 -44.92
C SER A 382 19.61 -16.61 -43.49
N PHE A 383 19.01 -15.96 -42.47
CA PHE A 383 19.23 -16.30 -41.07
C PHE A 383 18.89 -17.76 -40.75
N VAL A 384 17.74 -18.26 -41.21
CA VAL A 384 17.35 -19.67 -41.00
C VAL A 384 18.30 -20.62 -41.72
N SER A 385 18.83 -20.24 -42.88
CA SER A 385 19.81 -21.05 -43.60
C SER A 385 21.15 -21.13 -42.86
N GLU A 386 21.64 -20.02 -42.32
CA GLU A 386 22.86 -19.97 -41.51
C GLU A 386 22.69 -20.70 -40.16
N LEU A 387 21.51 -20.62 -39.55
CA LEU A 387 21.22 -21.38 -38.35
C LEU A 387 21.27 -22.90 -38.61
N LYS A 388 20.76 -23.34 -39.77
CA LYS A 388 20.80 -24.76 -40.17
C LYS A 388 22.22 -25.26 -40.39
N THR A 389 23.11 -24.45 -40.96
CA THR A 389 24.51 -24.85 -41.17
C THR A 389 25.26 -25.02 -39.85
N LEU A 390 24.85 -24.33 -38.79
CA LEU A 390 25.42 -24.43 -37.44
C LEU A 390 24.87 -25.59 -36.62
N ILE A 391 23.57 -25.89 -36.76
CA ILE A 391 22.88 -26.90 -35.95
C ILE A 391 23.06 -28.33 -36.52
N ASN A 392 23.06 -28.50 -37.84
CA ASN A 392 23.15 -29.83 -38.45
C ASN A 392 24.43 -30.61 -38.09
N PRO A 393 25.63 -30.00 -38.02
CA PRO A 393 26.84 -30.70 -37.58
C PRO A 393 26.76 -31.15 -36.12
N LEU A 394 26.16 -30.33 -35.25
CA LEU A 394 25.97 -30.65 -33.84
C LEU A 394 25.01 -31.82 -33.64
N ILE A 395 23.92 -31.87 -34.42
CA ILE A 395 22.98 -32.99 -34.42
C ILE A 395 23.71 -34.27 -34.86
N SER A 396 24.51 -34.21 -35.93
CA SER A 396 25.28 -35.36 -36.43
C SER A 396 26.28 -35.88 -35.39
N LEU A 397 26.96 -34.99 -34.68
CA LEU A 397 27.90 -35.36 -33.62
C LEU A 397 27.17 -36.05 -32.46
N LEU A 398 26.00 -35.53 -32.06
CA LEU A 398 25.16 -36.11 -31.02
C LEU A 398 24.63 -37.49 -31.40
N THR A 399 24.14 -37.68 -32.63
CA THR A 399 23.69 -39.00 -33.09
C THR A 399 24.84 -39.99 -33.17
N GLN A 400 26.04 -39.58 -33.55
CA GLN A 400 27.22 -40.45 -33.55
C GLN A 400 27.64 -40.87 -32.12
N VAL A 401 27.59 -39.95 -31.15
CA VAL A 401 27.83 -40.27 -29.73
C VAL A 401 26.78 -41.23 -29.17
N ILE A 402 25.49 -40.98 -29.45
CA ILE A 402 24.41 -41.87 -29.00
C ILE A 402 24.56 -43.26 -29.62
N SER A 403 24.90 -43.34 -30.91
CA SER A 403 25.05 -44.62 -31.62
C SER A 403 26.24 -45.43 -31.10
N SER A 404 27.36 -44.77 -30.79
CA SER A 404 28.54 -45.43 -30.19
C SER A 404 28.29 -45.89 -28.75
N LEU A 405 27.51 -45.15 -27.96
CA LEU A 405 27.08 -45.57 -26.63
C LEU A 405 26.11 -46.75 -26.67
N LEU A 406 25.22 -46.82 -27.66
CA LEU A 406 24.31 -47.95 -27.86
C LEU A 406 25.05 -49.20 -28.34
N ALA A 407 26.06 -49.06 -29.21
CA ALA A 407 26.88 -50.17 -29.68
C ALA A 407 27.69 -50.81 -28.54
N ARG A 408 28.23 -50.00 -27.62
CA ARG A 408 28.98 -50.48 -26.42
C ARG A 408 28.12 -51.15 -25.34
N LYS A 409 26.79 -51.07 -25.44
CA LYS A 409 25.86 -51.72 -24.50
C LYS A 409 25.47 -53.14 -24.94
N ASN A 410 25.77 -53.50 -26.19
CA ASN A 410 25.40 -54.77 -26.81
C ASN A 410 26.61 -55.71 -27.00
N GLU A 411 27.79 -55.32 -26.51
CA GLU A 411 28.91 -56.21 -26.17
C GLU A 411 28.94 -56.39 -24.65
#